data_AF-A0A9P7DS91-F1
#
_entry.id   AF-A0A9P7DS91-F1
#
_cell.length_a   1.000
_cell.length_b   1.000
_cell.length_c   1.000
_cell.angle_alpha   90.00
_cell.angle_beta   90.00
_cell.angle_gamma   90.00
#
_symmetry.space_group_name_H-M   'P 1'
#
loop_
_entity.id
_entity.type
_entity.pdbx_description
1 polymer ?
#
loop_
_entity_poly.entity_id
_entity_poly.type
_entity_poly.pdbx_seq_one_letter_code
_entity_poly.pdbx_strand_id
1 'polypeptide(L)' 'PQMTAEQTSRDTGNPVRVIRSHKVLSDFAPAKGYRYDGLYTVETAWKEKNSKGLDICRY' A
#
# COMPACT_ATOMS: atom_id res chain seq x y z
N PRO A 1 18.87 8.84 5.63
CA PRO A 1 17.91 8.14 4.73
C PRO A 1 16.68 7.66 5.51
N GLN A 2 15.56 8.39 5.48
CA GLN A 2 14.32 7.90 6.08
C GLN A 2 13.76 6.75 5.23
N MET A 3 13.66 5.56 5.84
CA MET A 3 12.96 4.40 5.29
C MET A 3 11.47 4.58 5.54
N THR A 4 10.63 4.24 4.55
CA THR A 4 9.17 4.32 4.74
C THR A 4 8.66 3.12 5.54
N ALA A 5 7.43 3.23 6.06
CA ALA A 5 6.82 2.18 6.88
C ALA A 5 6.65 0.87 6.09
N GLU A 6 6.42 0.95 4.78
CA GLU A 6 6.23 -0.20 3.89
C GLU A 6 7.56 -0.90 3.62
N GLN A 7 8.65 -0.14 3.43
CA GLN A 7 10.01 -0.70 3.35
C GLN A 7 10.38 -1.43 4.64
N THR A 8 10.03 -0.84 5.79
CA THR A 8 10.25 -1.47 7.09
C THR A 8 9.42 -2.75 7.24
N SER A 9 8.16 -2.73 6.80
CA SER A 9 7.27 -3.91 6.85
C SER A 9 7.79 -5.03 5.97
N ARG A 10 8.32 -4.70 4.78
CA ARG A 10 9.01 -5.65 3.90
C ARG A 10 10.23 -6.29 4.58
N ASP A 11 11.11 -5.46 5.14
CA ASP A 11 12.38 -5.91 5.70
C ASP A 11 12.19 -6.67 7.03
N THR A 12 11.11 -6.40 7.76
CA THR A 12 10.77 -7.09 9.02
C THR A 12 9.80 -8.27 8.82
N GLY A 13 9.17 -8.39 7.65
CA GLY A 13 8.12 -9.39 7.38
C GLY A 13 6.81 -9.14 8.14
N ASN A 14 6.64 -7.97 8.75
CA ASN A 14 5.43 -7.64 9.50
C ASN A 14 4.24 -7.44 8.55
N PRO A 15 3.09 -8.09 8.79
CA PRO A 15 1.95 -8.00 7.90
C PRO A 15 1.26 -6.63 8.00
N VAL A 16 0.79 -6.14 6.86
CA VAL A 16 0.03 -4.89 6.73
C VAL A 16 -1.45 -5.21 6.60
N ARG A 17 -2.31 -4.45 7.31
CA ARG A 17 -3.76 -4.52 7.15
C ARG A 17 -4.19 -3.78 5.88
N VAL A 18 -4.91 -4.46 5.00
CA VAL A 18 -5.45 -3.85 3.78
C VAL A 18 -6.93 -3.50 3.97
N ILE A 19 -7.28 -2.25 3.66
CA ILE A 19 -8.65 -1.75 3.69
C ILE A 19 -8.96 -1.16 2.30
N ARG A 20 -10.00 -1.68 1.64
CA ARG A 20 -10.45 -1.18 0.33
C ARG A 20 -11.63 -0.23 0.48
N SER A 21 -11.64 0.84 -0.31
CA SER A 21 -12.70 1.85 -0.33
C SER A 21 -13.59 1.66 -1.56
N HIS A 22 -14.89 1.88 -1.42
CA HIS A 22 -15.85 1.93 -2.54
C HIS A 22 -15.58 3.07 -3.54
N LYS A 23 -14.71 4.04 -3.21
CA LYS A 23 -14.45 5.21 -4.07
C LYS A 23 -13.60 4.90 -5.31
N VAL A 24 -12.94 3.74 -5.34
CA VAL A 24 -12.12 3.32 -6.48
C VAL A 24 -12.98 2.48 -7.42
N LEU A 25 -12.98 2.82 -8.71
CA LEU A 25 -13.57 1.99 -9.76
C LEU A 25 -12.68 0.76 -9.97
N SER A 26 -13.01 -0.34 -9.31
CA SER A 26 -12.34 -1.63 -9.40
C SER A 26 -13.31 -2.75 -9.04
N ASP A 27 -13.20 -3.90 -9.70
CA ASP A 27 -14.00 -5.10 -9.37
C ASP A 27 -13.78 -5.57 -7.92
N PHE A 28 -12.67 -5.18 -7.31
CA PHE A 28 -12.34 -5.49 -5.92
C PHE A 28 -12.89 -4.47 -4.92
N ALA A 29 -13.43 -3.34 -5.37
CA ALA A 29 -13.98 -2.33 -4.47
C ALA A 29 -15.31 -2.82 -3.86
N PRO A 30 -15.57 -2.54 -2.56
CA PRO A 30 -16.86 -2.84 -1.96
C PRO A 30 -17.96 -1.93 -2.52
N ALA A 31 -19.22 -2.38 -2.48
CA ALA A 31 -20.36 -1.59 -2.96
C ALA A 31 -20.57 -0.28 -2.18
N LYS A 32 -20.18 -0.23 -0.90
CA LYS A 32 -20.26 0.96 -0.04
C LYS A 32 -19.23 0.91 1.08
N GLY A 33 -18.85 2.08 1.59
CA GLY A 33 -17.99 2.22 2.77
C GLY A 33 -16.56 1.72 2.58
N TYR A 34 -16.03 1.09 3.62
CA TYR A 34 -14.69 0.50 3.66
C TYR A 34 -14.81 -0.98 4.02
N ARG A 35 -14.02 -1.84 3.37
CA ARG A 35 -13.95 -3.28 3.67
C ARG A 35 -12.53 -3.64 4.08
N TYR A 36 -12.41 -4.34 5.20
CA TYR A 36 -11.15 -4.95 5.60
C TYR A 36 -10.93 -6.23 4.79
N ASP A 37 -9.82 -6.28 4.06
CA ASP A 37 -9.54 -7.34 3.08
C ASP A 37 -8.43 -8.30 3.56
N GLY A 38 -8.00 -8.18 4.82
CA GLY A 38 -7.08 -9.10 5.48
C GLY A 38 -5.68 -8.53 5.74
N LEU A 39 -4.78 -9.46 6.07
CA LEU A 39 -3.36 -9.20 6.29
C LEU A 39 -2.56 -9.59 5.04
N TYR A 40 -1.64 -8.72 4.63
CA TYR A 40 -0.79 -8.92 3.46
C TYR A 40 0.68 -8.73 3.85
N THR A 41 1.55 -9.52 3.25
CA THR A 41 2.99 -9.33 3.36
C THR A 41 3.48 -8.44 2.22
N VAL A 42 4.35 -7.48 2.51
CA VAL A 42 5.00 -6.68 1.48
C VAL A 42 6.21 -7.44 0.96
N GLU A 43 6.21 -7.83 -0.32
CA GLU A 43 7.33 -8.56 -0.93
C GLU A 43 8.43 -7.62 -1.47
N THR A 44 8.00 -6.50 -2.08
CA THR A 44 8.89 -5.50 -2.68
C THR A 44 8.47 -4.11 -2.26
N ALA A 45 9.45 -3.20 -2.10
CA ALA A 45 9.17 -1.79 -1.85
C ALA A 45 10.30 -0.93 -2.43
N TRP A 46 9.98 0.08 -3.23
CA TRP A 46 10.97 0.92 -3.94
C TRP A 46 10.55 2.39 -3.99
N LYS A 47 11.53 3.26 -4.26
CA LYS A 47 11.29 4.71 -4.47
C LYS A 47 11.24 5.00 -5.96
N GLU A 48 10.28 5.81 -6.37
CA GLU A 48 10.19 6.34 -7.74
C GLU A 48 9.75 7.80 -7.74
N LYS A 49 9.93 8.49 -8.88
CA LYS A 49 9.42 9.85 -9.06
C LYS A 49 7.99 9.82 -9.56
N ASN A 50 7.08 10.54 -8.90
CA ASN A 50 5.72 10.72 -9.42
C ASN A 50 5.70 11.72 -10.60
N SER A 51 4.51 11.94 -11.18
CA SER A 51 4.32 12.88 -12.31
C SER A 51 4.67 14.34 -12.00
N LYS A 52 4.87 14.69 -10.72
CA LYS A 52 5.30 16.01 -10.25
C LYS A 52 6.79 16.06 -9.86
N GLY A 53 7.56 14.99 -10.11
CA GLY A 53 8.99 14.92 -9.78
C GLY A 53 9.30 14.71 -8.29
N LEU A 54 8.31 14.37 -7.47
CA LEU A 54 8.49 14.09 -6.05
C LEU A 54 8.78 12.60 -5.84
N ASP A 55 9.66 12.29 -4.89
CA ASP A 55 9.91 10.90 -4.48
C ASP A 55 8.66 10.32 -3.78
N ILE A 56 8.18 9.20 -4.29
CA ILE A 56 7.12 8.39 -3.70
C ILE A 56 7.63 6.98 -3.46
N CYS A 57 7.09 6.30 -2.45
CA CYS A 57 7.36 4.88 -2.21
C CYS A 57 6.22 4.05 -2.79
N ARG A 58 6.57 2.95 -3.47
CA ARG A 58 5.64 1.91 -3.93
C ARG A 58 5.96 0.57 -3.28
N TYR A 59 4.97 -0.30 -3.28
CA TYR A 59 4.97 -1.64 -2.72
C TYR A 59 3.91 -2.50 -3.42
#